data_AF-A0A1Q3LVE4-F1
#
_entry.id   AF-A0A1Q3LVE4-F1
#
_cell.length_a   1.000
_cell.length_b   1.000
_cell.length_c   1.000
_cell.angle_alpha   90.00
_cell.angle_beta   90.00
_cell.angle_gamma   90.00
#
_symmetry.space_group_name_H-M   'P 1'
#
loop_
_entity.id
_entity.type
_entity.pdbx_description
1 polymer ?
#
loop_
_entity_poly.entity_id
_entity_poly.type
_entity_poly.pdbx_seq_one_letter_code
_entity_poly.pdbx_strand_id
1 'polypeptide(L)'
;MENLSVFRLNSWGEIRQRLAAPDGDKFKAYLNKVYLSLMRMQPFEVIMIRKDVAPENYDWFIKSCCLFIWDGNTDFIFSNDYAVLKRMPSKPEDDIAAYKNLLSQKIQRHELEPAARNDRKQD
;
A
#
# COMPACT_ATOMS: atom_id res chain seq x y z
N MET A 1 -13.64 -13.06 -5.30
CA MET A 1 -12.22 -13.08 -4.86
C MET A 1 -12.20 -13.05 -3.34
N GLU A 2 -11.29 -13.81 -2.73
CA GLU A 2 -11.15 -13.88 -1.28
C GLU A 2 -10.68 -12.52 -0.72
N ASN A 3 -11.22 -12.12 0.43
CA ASN A 3 -10.90 -10.84 1.06
C ASN A 3 -9.62 -10.99 1.89
N LEU A 4 -8.55 -10.25 1.56
CA LEU A 4 -7.27 -10.35 2.27
C LEU A 4 -7.26 -9.58 3.60
N SER A 5 -8.34 -8.88 3.95
CA SER A 5 -8.45 -8.16 5.24
C SER A 5 -8.35 -9.10 6.46
N VAL A 6 -8.55 -10.41 6.26
CA VAL A 6 -8.30 -11.45 7.28
C VAL A 6 -6.84 -11.47 7.76
N PHE A 7 -5.91 -10.95 6.97
CA PHE A 7 -4.48 -10.88 7.30
C PHE A 7 -4.05 -9.54 7.91
N ARG A 8 -5.00 -8.62 8.17
CA ARG A 8 -4.70 -7.35 8.81
C ARG A 8 -4.01 -7.57 10.17
N LEU A 9 -3.01 -6.74 10.48
CA LEU A 9 -2.41 -6.72 11.81
C LEU A 9 -3.41 -6.19 12.85
N ASN A 10 -3.71 -6.99 13.87
CA ASN A 10 -4.67 -6.62 14.92
C ASN A 10 -3.97 -6.12 16.18
N SER A 11 -2.75 -6.58 16.45
CA SER A 11 -1.98 -6.11 17.60
C SER A 11 -0.45 -6.21 17.42
N TRP A 12 0.27 -5.37 18.16
CA TRP A 12 1.72 -5.49 18.33
C TRP A 12 2.16 -6.84 18.93
N GLY A 13 1.26 -7.54 19.63
CA GLY A 13 1.54 -8.85 20.21
C GLY A 13 1.87 -9.90 19.15
N GLU A 14 1.21 -9.85 17.99
CA GLU A 14 1.46 -10.78 16.88
C GLU A 14 2.89 -10.64 16.33
N ILE A 15 3.39 -9.41 16.21
CA ILE A 15 4.76 -9.13 15.75
C ILE A 15 5.77 -9.64 16.79
N ARG A 16 5.55 -9.35 18.08
CA ARG A 16 6.45 -9.80 19.16
C ARG A 16 6.51 -11.32 19.22
N GLN A 17 5.37 -12.00 19.10
CA GLN A 17 5.32 -13.45 19.09
C GLN A 17 6.09 -14.04 17.91
N ARG A 18 5.96 -13.45 16.72
CA ARG A 18 6.68 -13.90 15.53
C ARG A 18 8.19 -13.67 15.62
N LEU A 19 8.61 -12.55 16.20
CA LEU A 19 10.02 -12.24 16.47
C LEU A 19 10.63 -13.13 17.55
N ALA A 20 9.84 -13.65 18.49
CA ALA A 20 10.31 -14.56 19.55
C ALA A 20 10.39 -16.03 19.09
N ALA A 21 9.89 -16.37 17.90
CA ALA A 21 9.98 -17.71 17.36
C ALA A 21 11.44 -18.12 17.06
N PRO A 22 11.76 -19.42 16.95
CA PRO A 22 13.13 -19.89 16.70
C PRO A 22 13.80 -19.30 15.45
N ASP A 23 13.01 -18.91 14.46
CA ASP A 23 13.46 -18.27 13.21
C ASP A 23 13.16 -16.76 13.18
N GLY A 24 12.99 -16.13 14.35
CA GLY A 24 12.66 -14.72 14.51
C GLY A 24 13.63 -13.77 13.84
N ASP A 25 14.94 -14.09 13.80
CA ASP A 25 15.94 -13.30 13.08
C ASP A 25 15.71 -13.29 11.56
N LYS A 26 15.25 -14.42 11.00
CA LYS A 26 14.88 -14.49 9.58
C LYS A 26 13.65 -13.62 9.31
N PHE A 27 12.68 -13.64 10.23
CA PHE A 27 11.51 -12.76 10.13
C PHE A 27 11.89 -11.28 10.26
N LYS A 28 12.81 -10.92 11.16
CA LYS A 28 13.32 -9.56 11.28
C LYS A 28 13.99 -9.09 9.99
N ALA A 29 14.81 -9.95 9.36
CA ALA A 29 15.42 -9.64 8.08
C ALA A 29 14.37 -9.48 6.95
N TYR A 30 13.31 -10.30 6.96
CA TYR A 30 12.17 -10.15 6.07
C TYR A 30 11.45 -8.81 6.26
N LEU A 31 11.12 -8.47 7.51
CA LEU A 31 10.47 -7.21 7.86
C LEU A 31 11.26 -6.00 7.36
N ASN A 32 12.59 -6.01 7.59
CA ASN A 32 13.48 -4.96 7.09
C ASN A 32 13.45 -4.85 5.55
N LYS A 33 13.39 -5.97 4.83
CA LYS A 33 13.28 -5.96 3.36
C LYS A 33 11.95 -5.34 2.91
N VAL A 34 10.84 -5.69 3.55
CA VAL A 34 9.53 -5.09 3.25
C VAL A 34 9.58 -3.58 3.48
N TYR A 35 10.09 -3.14 4.64
CA TYR A 35 10.22 -1.71 4.96
C TYR A 35 11.06 -0.97 3.92
N LEU A 36 12.23 -1.50 3.55
CA LEU A 36 13.08 -0.90 2.53
C LEU A 36 12.39 -0.80 1.17
N SER A 37 11.60 -1.81 0.78
CA SER A 37 10.81 -1.76 -0.45
C SER A 37 9.74 -0.68 -0.39
N LEU A 38 9.00 -0.57 0.73
CA LEU A 38 7.97 0.47 0.91
C LEU A 38 8.58 1.87 0.88
N MET A 39 9.70 2.10 1.60
CA MET A 39 10.38 3.40 1.60
C MET A 39 10.84 3.84 0.20
N ARG A 40 11.12 2.90 -0.71
CA ARG A 40 11.55 3.16 -2.08
C ARG A 40 10.40 3.43 -3.05
N MET A 41 9.17 3.08 -2.69
CA MET A 41 8.01 3.30 -3.56
C MET A 41 7.88 4.79 -3.90
N GLN A 42 7.68 5.13 -5.16
CA GLN A 42 7.38 6.51 -5.54
C GLN A 42 5.93 6.88 -5.22
N PRO A 43 5.61 8.18 -5.09
CA PRO A 43 4.22 8.60 -4.98
C PRO A 43 3.37 7.99 -6.09
N PHE A 44 2.16 7.56 -5.74
CA PHE A 44 1.18 6.90 -6.60
C PHE A 44 1.57 5.53 -7.14
N GLU A 45 2.70 4.96 -6.71
CA GLU A 45 2.98 3.56 -6.96
C GLU A 45 2.04 2.66 -6.16
N VAL A 46 1.83 1.47 -6.72
CA VAL A 46 0.86 0.50 -6.26
C VAL A 46 1.52 -0.87 -6.24
N ILE A 47 1.31 -1.59 -5.14
CA ILE A 47 1.60 -3.02 -5.04
C ILE A 47 0.27 -3.76 -5.13
N MET A 48 0.15 -4.63 -6.14
CA MET A 48 -0.97 -5.55 -6.29
C MET A 48 -0.59 -6.87 -5.62
N ILE A 49 -1.04 -7.08 -4.38
CA ILE A 49 -0.52 -8.16 -3.53
C ILE A 49 -0.63 -9.53 -4.19
N ARG A 50 -1.74 -9.80 -4.87
CA ARG A 50 -1.97 -11.09 -5.55
C ARG A 50 -1.06 -11.35 -6.76
N LYS A 51 -0.42 -10.30 -7.27
CA LYS A 51 0.47 -10.35 -8.43
C LYS A 51 1.94 -10.30 -8.01
N ASP A 52 2.23 -9.47 -7.02
CA ASP A 52 3.61 -9.09 -6.68
C ASP A 52 4.16 -9.86 -5.48
N VAL A 53 3.30 -10.57 -4.74
CA VAL A 53 3.66 -11.33 -3.54
C VAL A 53 3.26 -12.79 -3.71
N ALA A 54 4.11 -13.72 -3.28
CA ALA A 54 3.77 -15.14 -3.28
C ALA A 54 2.65 -15.43 -2.25
N PRO A 55 1.67 -16.29 -2.57
CA PRO A 55 0.52 -16.54 -1.69
C PRO A 55 0.85 -16.93 -0.25
N GLU A 56 1.89 -17.74 -0.06
CA GLU A 56 2.40 -18.17 1.24
C GLU A 56 2.92 -17.01 2.11
N ASN A 57 3.20 -15.86 1.51
CA ASN A 57 3.72 -14.67 2.21
C ASN A 57 2.65 -13.60 2.45
N TYR A 58 1.40 -13.77 1.98
CA TYR A 58 0.36 -12.75 2.11
C TYR A 58 0.17 -12.28 3.55
N ASP A 59 0.08 -13.20 4.51
CA ASP A 59 -0.14 -12.87 5.92
C ASP A 59 0.94 -11.92 6.45
N TRP A 60 2.20 -12.38 6.44
CA TRP A 60 3.29 -11.61 6.98
C TRP A 60 3.66 -10.38 6.16
N PHE A 61 3.42 -10.37 4.84
CA PHE A 61 3.57 -9.17 4.02
C PHE A 61 2.56 -8.09 4.44
N ILE A 62 1.27 -8.43 4.48
CA ILE A 62 0.20 -7.49 4.85
C ILE A 62 0.41 -6.95 6.26
N LYS A 63 0.75 -7.82 7.23
CA LYS A 63 1.05 -7.41 8.61
C LYS A 63 2.25 -6.49 8.71
N SER A 64 3.30 -6.74 7.92
CA SER A 64 4.49 -5.88 7.86
C SER A 64 4.15 -4.49 7.32
N CYS A 65 3.33 -4.42 6.26
CA CYS A 65 2.84 -3.15 5.72
C CYS A 65 1.93 -2.41 6.71
N CYS A 66 1.06 -3.12 7.46
CA CYS A 66 0.26 -2.51 8.51
C CYS A 66 1.14 -1.90 9.61
N LEU A 67 2.19 -2.62 10.03
CA LEU A 67 3.16 -2.15 11.01
C LEU A 67 3.87 -0.88 10.52
N PHE A 68 4.31 -0.88 9.25
CA PHE A 68 4.94 0.28 8.62
C PHE A 68 4.04 1.52 8.66
N ILE A 69 2.74 1.35 8.39
CA ILE A 69 1.75 2.43 8.50
C ILE A 69 1.58 2.88 9.96
N TRP A 70 1.51 1.94 10.90
CA TRP A 70 1.42 2.25 12.34
C TRP A 70 2.64 3.01 12.87
N ASP A 71 3.82 2.79 12.30
CA ASP A 71 5.06 3.51 12.61
C ASP A 71 5.06 4.97 12.08
N GLY A 72 3.95 5.46 11.53
CA GLY A 72 3.75 6.86 11.15
C GLY A 72 3.79 7.14 9.64
N ASN A 73 3.98 6.11 8.81
CA ASN A 73 3.99 6.22 7.34
C ASN A 73 2.55 6.26 6.79
N THR A 74 1.83 7.33 7.17
CA THR A 74 0.40 7.54 6.87
C THR A 74 0.12 7.87 5.40
N ASP A 75 1.16 8.08 4.60
CA ASP A 75 1.07 8.20 3.14
C ASP A 75 0.80 6.86 2.45
N PHE A 76 0.75 5.73 3.16
CA PHE A 76 0.40 4.43 2.59
C PHE A 76 -1.04 4.03 2.92
N ILE A 77 -1.80 3.59 1.91
CA ILE A 77 -3.22 3.25 2.04
C ILE A 77 -3.49 1.89 1.40
N PHE A 78 -4.19 1.03 2.13
CA PHE A 78 -4.74 -0.23 1.61
C PHE A 78 -6.11 -0.03 0.95
N SER A 79 -6.42 -0.85 -0.05
CA SER A 79 -7.81 -1.08 -0.47
C SER A 79 -8.61 -1.76 0.64
N ASN A 80 -9.94 -1.65 0.59
CA ASN A 80 -10.83 -2.21 1.62
C ASN A 80 -10.66 -3.73 1.83
N ASP A 81 -10.29 -4.44 0.78
CA ASP A 81 -10.05 -5.89 0.78
C ASP A 81 -8.59 -6.27 1.01
N TYR A 82 -7.71 -5.29 1.25
CA TYR A 82 -6.26 -5.46 1.43
C TYR A 82 -5.56 -6.11 0.23
N ALA A 83 -6.17 -6.12 -0.97
CA ALA A 83 -5.53 -6.66 -2.17
C ALA A 83 -4.52 -5.69 -2.80
N VAL A 84 -4.62 -4.41 -2.47
CA VAL A 84 -3.81 -3.34 -3.06
C VAL A 84 -3.26 -2.44 -1.97
N LEU A 85 -1.95 -2.16 -2.02
CA LEU A 85 -1.30 -1.12 -1.21
C LEU A 85 -0.82 -0.01 -2.13
N LYS A 86 -1.15 1.24 -1.80
CA LYS A 86 -0.76 2.41 -2.60
C LYS A 86 -0.01 3.41 -1.73
N ARG A 87 1.07 3.97 -2.28
CA ARG A 87 1.69 5.18 -1.73
C ARG A 87 0.96 6.40 -2.27
N MET A 88 0.33 7.16 -1.40
CA MET A 88 -0.19 8.48 -1.69
C MET A 88 0.96 9.48 -1.69
N PRO A 89 0.85 10.59 -2.44
CA PRO A 89 1.73 11.72 -2.20
C PRO A 89 1.58 12.17 -0.74
N SER A 90 2.68 12.56 -0.09
CA SER A 90 2.61 13.36 1.13
C SER A 90 1.70 14.57 0.88
N LYS A 91 0.97 15.01 1.92
CA LYS A 91 -0.22 15.88 1.84
C LYS A 91 -0.23 16.89 0.67
N PRO A 92 -1.40 17.13 0.05
CA PRO A 92 -1.54 18.05 -1.08
C PRO A 92 -0.96 19.45 -0.86
N GLU A 93 -0.89 19.90 0.40
CA GLU A 93 -0.41 21.24 0.76
C GLU A 93 1.07 21.49 0.40
N ASP A 94 1.89 20.44 0.38
CA ASP A 94 3.34 20.59 0.16
C ASP A 94 3.77 20.39 -1.32
N ASP A 95 2.92 19.79 -2.18
CA ASP A 95 3.33 19.53 -3.56
C ASP A 95 2.19 19.40 -4.59
N ILE A 96 1.29 20.40 -4.60
CA ILE A 96 0.22 20.55 -5.62
C ILE A 96 0.79 20.48 -7.05
N ALA A 97 2.02 20.97 -7.25
CA ALA A 97 2.70 20.96 -8.54
C ALA A 97 3.04 19.53 -9.00
N ALA A 98 3.62 18.71 -8.12
CA ALA A 98 3.92 17.31 -8.42
C ALA A 98 2.64 16.50 -8.72
N TYR A 99 1.57 16.72 -7.95
CA TYR A 99 0.27 16.07 -8.19
C TYR A 99 -0.29 16.43 -9.58
N LYS A 100 -0.32 17.72 -9.92
CA LYS A 100 -0.82 18.21 -11.23
C LYS A 100 0.04 17.68 -12.39
N ASN A 101 1.36 17.65 -12.22
CA ASN A 101 2.27 17.14 -13.24
C ASN A 101 2.09 15.64 -13.47
N LEU A 102 1.99 14.84 -12.40
CA LEU A 102 1.76 13.40 -12.56
C LEU A 102 0.39 13.09 -13.15
N LEU A 103 -0.66 13.78 -12.70
CA LEU A 103 -2.00 13.61 -13.26
C LEU A 103 -2.01 13.93 -14.75
N SER A 104 -1.34 15.01 -15.15
CA SER A 104 -1.19 15.40 -16.56
C SER A 104 -0.45 14.33 -17.37
N GLN A 105 0.64 13.77 -16.84
CA GLN A 105 1.39 12.69 -17.49
C GLN A 105 0.55 11.41 -17.64
N LYS A 106 -0.22 11.03 -16.62
CA LYS A 106 -1.07 9.82 -16.66
C LYS A 106 -2.24 9.97 -17.64
N ILE A 107 -2.84 11.15 -17.73
CA ILE A 107 -3.88 11.45 -18.73
C ILE A 107 -3.30 11.40 -20.14
N GLN A 108 -2.10 11.97 -20.37
CA GLN A 108 -1.41 11.89 -21.66
C GLN A 108 -1.05 10.45 -22.06
N ARG A 109 -0.78 9.57 -21.09
CA ARG A 109 -0.48 8.15 -21.31
C ARG A 109 -1.73 7.26 -21.39
N HIS A 110 -2.94 7.83 -21.33
CA HIS A 110 -4.20 7.09 -21.27
C HIS A 110 -4.27 6.06 -20.11
N GLU A 111 -3.50 6.27 -19.03
CA GLU A 111 -3.47 5.38 -17.86
C GLU A 111 -4.61 5.68 -16.87
N LEU A 112 -5.32 6.80 -17.08
CA LEU A 112 -6.52 7.19 -16.37
C LEU A 112 -7.54 7.63 -17.42
N GLU A 113 -8.58 6.83 -17.63
CA GLU A 113 -9.79 7.29 -18.33
C GLU A 113 -10.37 8.46 -17.54
N PRO A 114 -10.56 9.66 -18.13
CA PRO A 114 -11.25 10.74 -17.44
C PRO A 114 -12.66 10.23 -17.11
N ALA A 115 -12.98 10.15 -15.83
CA ALA A 115 -14.32 9.80 -15.38
C ALA A 115 -15.30 10.70 -16.12
N ALA A 116 -16.07 10.11 -17.03
CA ALA A 116 -17.03 10.82 -17.85
C ALA A 116 -17.91 11.65 -16.91
N ARG A 117 -17.84 12.98 -17.07
CA ARG A 117 -18.78 13.92 -16.46
C ARG A 117 -20.16 13.47 -16.91
N ASN A 118 -20.90 12.80 -16.03
CA ASN A 118 -22.33 12.60 -16.22
C ASN A 118 -22.99 13.95 -15.89
N ASP A 119 -22.85 14.89 -16.81
CA ASP A 119 -23.77 16.01 -16.92
C ASP A 119 -25.12 15.44 -17.36
N ARG A 120 -25.98 15.12 -16.40
CA ARG A 120 -27.42 15.09 -16.61
C ARG A 120 -28.06 16.14 -15.73
N LYS A 121 -27.97 17.39 -16.19
CA LYS A 121 -29.13 18.28 -16.18
C LYS A 121 -29.90 17.97 -17.46
N GLN A 122 -31.08 17.38 -17.31
CA GLN A 122 -32.16 17.57 -18.28
C GLN A 122 -33.43 17.83 -17.49
N ASP A 123 -34.10 18.88 -17.94
CA ASP A 123 -35.22 19.59 -17.36
C ASP A 123 -36.50 18.75 -17.22
#